data_AF-A0A8J6TF93-F1
#
_entry.id   AF-A0A8J6TF93-F1
#
_cell.length_a   1.000
_cell.length_b   1.000
_cell.length_c   1.000
_cell.angle_alpha   90.00
_cell.angle_beta   90.00
_cell.angle_gamma   90.00
#
_symmetry.space_group_name_H-M   'P 1'
#
loop_
_entity.id
_entity.type
_entity.pdbx_description
1 polymer ?
#
loop_
_entity_poly.entity_id
_entity_poly.type
_entity_poly.pdbx_seq_one_letter_code
_entity_poly.pdbx_strand_id
1 'polypeptide(L)' 'MIDSKSVQGKLRDFEKACRKANLKITHQRLEIFRELAKALDHPSAESLYKRLQKKLPTLSLDTVYRTL' A
#
# COMPACT_ATOMS: atom_id res chain seq x y z
N MET A 1 -19.27 -6.27 -2.57
CA MET A 1 -18.49 -6.12 -1.32
C MET A 1 -17.11 -6.69 -1.56
N ILE A 2 -16.04 -5.91 -1.42
CA ILE A 2 -14.67 -6.47 -1.52
C ILE A 2 -14.40 -7.19 -0.20
N ASP A 3 -14.28 -8.50 -0.27
CA ASP A 3 -14.08 -9.37 0.88
C ASP A 3 -12.80 -9.01 1.64
N SER A 4 -12.90 -8.63 2.93
CA SER A 4 -11.76 -8.33 3.79
C SER A 4 -10.74 -9.48 3.86
N LYS A 5 -11.17 -10.72 3.58
CA LYS A 5 -10.30 -11.89 3.43
C LYS A 5 -9.38 -11.82 2.22
N SER A 6 -9.83 -11.28 1.10
CA SER A 6 -9.04 -11.21 -0.15
C SER A 6 -7.88 -10.22 -0.03
N VAL A 7 -8.13 -9.07 0.61
CA VAL A 7 -7.09 -8.06 0.84
C VAL A 7 -6.01 -8.58 1.78
N GLN A 8 -6.38 -9.35 2.82
CA GLN A 8 -5.41 -9.97 3.73
C GLN A 8 -4.52 -11.01 3.03
N GLY A 9 -5.07 -11.80 2.09
CA GLY A 9 -4.28 -12.72 1.26
C GLY A 9 -3.21 -11.98 0.47
N LYS A 10 -3.62 -10.96 -0.31
CA LYS A 10 -2.72 -10.13 -1.11
C LYS A 10 -1.62 -9.47 -0.27
N LEU A 11 -1.95 -8.98 0.93
CA LEU A 11 -0.98 -8.40 1.86
C LEU A 11 0.08 -9.42 2.30
N ARG A 12 -0.32 -10.65 2.64
CA ARG A 12 0.62 -11.72 3.02
C ARG A 12 1.54 -12.09 1.86
N ASP A 13 1.02 -12.14 0.63
CA ASP A 13 1.82 -12.41 -0.56
C ASP A 13 2.82 -11.27 -0.83
N PHE A 14 2.39 -10.02 -0.66
CA PHE A 14 3.26 -8.86 -0.75
C PHE A 14 4.37 -8.87 0.32
N GLU A 15 4.04 -9.18 1.58
CA GLU A 15 5.04 -9.32 2.64
C GLU A 15 6.08 -10.40 2.31
N LYS A 16 5.63 -11.55 1.79
CA LYS A 16 6.54 -12.61 1.34
C LYS A 16 7.44 -12.13 0.19
N ALA A 17 6.87 -11.42 -0.79
CA ALA A 17 7.62 -10.87 -1.91
C ALA A 17 8.67 -9.84 -1.45
N CYS A 18 8.30 -8.92 -0.56
CA CYS A 18 9.23 -7.96 0.03
C CYS A 18 10.36 -8.64 0.81
N ARG A 19 10.05 -9.66 1.63
CA ARG A 19 11.07 -10.43 2.36
C ARG A 19 12.03 -11.14 1.40
N LYS A 20 11.51 -11.75 0.33
CA LYS A 20 12.32 -12.42 -0.70
C LYS A 20 13.22 -11.43 -1.45
N ALA A 21 12.74 -10.20 -1.66
CA ALA A 21 13.49 -9.12 -2.28
C ALA A 21 14.39 -8.34 -1.29
N ASN A 22 14.50 -8.79 -0.03
CA ASN A 22 15.24 -8.11 1.04
C ASN A 22 14.81 -6.64 1.26
N LEU A 23 13.55 -6.34 0.95
CA LEU A 23 12.96 -5.02 1.10
C LEU A 23 12.41 -4.85 2.52
N LYS A 24 12.70 -3.70 3.12
CA LYS A 24 12.18 -3.36 4.44
C LYS A 24 10.67 -3.18 4.38
N ILE A 25 9.95 -3.97 5.17
CA ILE A 25 8.50 -3.87 5.34
C ILE A 25 8.26 -2.82 6.43
N THR A 26 7.82 -1.62 6.02
CA THR A 26 7.43 -0.54 6.94
C THR A 26 5.91 -0.44 7.00
N HIS A 27 5.39 0.14 8.08
CA HIS A 27 3.95 0.39 8.21
C HIS A 27 3.39 1.23 7.04
N GLN A 28 4.11 2.28 6.64
CA GLN A 28 3.72 3.10 5.49
C GLN A 28 3.62 2.27 4.19
N ARG A 29 4.59 1.38 3.93
CA ARG A 29 4.58 0.51 2.74
C ARG A 29 3.37 -0.43 2.72
N LEU A 30 3.01 -0.99 3.87
CA LEU A 30 1.85 -1.87 3.99
C LEU A 30 0.53 -1.13 3.78
N GLU A 31 0.38 0.07 4.32
CA GLU A 31 -0.83 0.88 4.12
C GLU A 31 -0.99 1.35 2.68
N ILE A 32 0.11 1.72 2.01
CA ILE A 32 0.14 2.03 0.57
C ILE A 32 -0.38 0.84 -0.23
N PHE A 33 0.18 -0.35 0.01
CA PHE A 33 -0.25 -1.57 -0.68
C PHE A 33 -1.69 -1.95 -0.34
N ARG A 34 -2.13 -1.75 0.92
CA ARG A 34 -3.50 -2.03 1.36
C ARG A 34 -4.51 -1.15 0.64
N GLU A 35 -4.24 0.14 0.45
CA GLU A 35 -5.15 1.00 -0.32
C GLU A 35 -5.14 0.66 -1.82
N LEU A 36 -4.00 0.29 -2.39
CA LEU A 36 -3.96 -0.24 -3.76
C LEU A 36 -4.76 -1.53 -3.91
N ALA A 37 -4.63 -2.47 -2.96
CA ALA A 37 -5.34 -3.74 -2.98
C ALA A 37 -6.86 -3.58 -2.79
N LYS A 38 -7.31 -2.46 -2.20
CA LYS A 38 -8.73 -2.10 -2.03
C LYS A 38 -9.27 -1.23 -3.16
N ALA A 39 -8.41 -0.51 -3.87
CA ALA A 39 -8.83 0.34 -4.97
C ALA A 39 -9.44 -0.53 -6.09
N LEU A 40 -10.66 -0.19 -6.49
CA LEU A 40 -11.34 -0.75 -7.67
C LEU A 40 -11.01 0.02 -8.96
N ASP A 41 -10.25 1.08 -8.81
CA ASP A 41 -9.87 2.03 -9.85
C ASP A 41 -8.33 2.01 -10.00
N HIS A 42 -7.80 2.76 -10.97
CA HIS A 42 -6.36 2.94 -11.17
C HIS A 42 -5.89 4.30 -10.61
N PRO A 43 -5.72 4.46 -9.28
CA PRO A 43 -5.29 5.73 -8.71
C PRO A 43 -3.85 6.06 -9.09
N SER A 44 -3.62 7.31 -9.50
CA SER A 44 -2.27 7.88 -9.60
C SER A 44 -1.59 7.97 -8.23
N ALA A 45 -0.26 8.11 -8.21
CA ALA A 45 0.52 8.28 -6.97
C ALA A 45 0.00 9.44 -6.09
N GLU A 46 -0.33 10.58 -6.70
CA GLU A 46 -0.94 11.72 -6.00
C GLU A 46 -2.32 11.40 -5.40
N SER A 47 -3.15 10.66 -6.14
CA SER A 47 -4.47 10.22 -5.68
C SER A 47 -4.32 9.28 -4.49
N LEU A 48 -3.36 8.37 -4.54
CA LEU A 48 -3.06 7.46 -3.45
C LEU A 48 -2.54 8.20 -2.22
N TYR A 49 -1.62 9.15 -2.43
CA TYR A 49 -1.12 10.05 -1.38
C TYR A 49 -2.26 10.80 -0.69
N LYS A 50 -3.15 11.46 -1.45
CA LYS A 50 -4.30 12.17 -0.88
C LYS A 50 -5.24 11.25 -0.09
N ARG A 51 -5.47 10.03 -0.56
CA ARG A 51 -6.28 9.01 0.15
C ARG A 51 -5.64 8.58 1.47
N LEU A 52 -4.31 8.45 1.49
CA LEU A 52 -3.54 7.98 2.64
C LEU A 52 -3.17 9.08 3.63
N GLN A 53 -3.07 10.34 3.20
CA GLN A 53 -2.63 11.46 4.03
C GLN A 53 -3.49 11.63 5.30
N LYS A 54 -4.79 11.32 5.21
CA LYS A 54 -5.72 11.33 6.36
C LYS A 54 -5.41 10.25 7.40
N LYS A 55 -4.85 9.10 6.98
CA LYS A 55 -4.49 7.97 7.85
C LYS A 55 -3.03 8.01 8.29
N LEU A 56 -2.17 8.53 7.43
CA LEU A 56 -0.72 8.62 7.60
C LEU A 56 -0.27 10.07 7.37
N PRO A 57 -0.40 10.96 8.37
CA PRO A 57 0.00 12.36 8.23
C PRO A 57 1.51 12.54 8.01
N THR A 58 2.32 11.54 8.36
CA THR A 58 3.77 11.52 8.14
C THR A 58 4.18 10.92 6.79
N LEU A 59 3.22 10.49 5.97
CA LEU A 59 3.49 10.02 4.62
C LEU A 59 3.89 11.20 3.74
N SER A 60 4.87 11.01 2.87
CA SER A 60 5.24 11.98 1.83
C SER A 60 4.94 11.39 0.46
N LEU A 61 4.74 12.25 -0.54
CA LEU A 61 4.52 11.82 -1.92
C LEU A 61 5.71 11.02 -2.46
N ASP A 62 6.93 11.42 -2.11
CA ASP A 62 8.16 10.68 -2.42
C ASP A 62 8.13 9.22 -1.93
N THR A 63 7.64 9.00 -0.71
CA THR A 63 7.47 7.65 -0.15
C THR A 63 6.49 6.81 -0.97
N VAL A 64 5.44 7.42 -1.51
CA VAL A 64 4.50 6.73 -2.41
C VAL A 64 5.21 6.31 -3.69
N TYR A 65 5.96 7.23 -4.32
CA TYR A 65 6.73 6.93 -5.53
C TYR A 65 7.81 5.86 -5.33
N ARG A 66 8.54 5.87 -4.20
CA ARG A 66 9.56 4.84 -3.88
C ARG A 66 8.95 3.47 -3.56
N THR A 67 7.66 3.42 -3.26
CA THR A 67 6.95 2.19 -2.90
C THR A 67 6.33 1.49 -4.10
N LEU A 68 5.84 2.27 -5.06
CA LEU A 68 5.32 1.80 -6.36
C LEU A 68 6.45 1.21 -7.21
#